data_AF-A0A1Q6QVY9-F1
#
_entry.id   AF-A0A1Q6QVY9-F1
#
_cell.length_a   1.000
_cell.length_b   1.000
_cell.length_c   1.000
_cell.angle_alpha   90.00
_cell.angle_beta   90.00
_cell.angle_gamma   90.00
#
_symmetry.space_group_name_H-M   'P 1'
#
loop_
_entity.id
_entity.type
_entity.pdbx_description
1 polymer ?
#
loop_
_entity_poly.entity_id
_entity_poly.type
_entity_poly.pdbx_seq_one_letter_code
_entity_poly.pdbx_strand_id
1 'polypeptide(L)'
;MKLKIISSKRTSINTIDDTIKISVPDLSLLKNKNNKEIIEYLFYEDEIIKSFCPSDKIRDYMLYCIFNNKKVEELEKILIEERYPLFSILMNATNHFKNSYNRMKKIDGTIVIECQKEDIESAISLAISLNNKVIILCNELSLKEYSKVLGKYDLKKLKEYDIEVGYQQENTPINIYKLYELSTLVNSLADNIKKYNLSSFETIMYVYDMVKYKIYKKDDNDYLNGRDLDRLLLEEQDAIVCSGYSNLAVAILNSLGIKAKPLISYKERHQRVIVNVNDTKYNRSGVYVFDPTGDRRQNMQDTIYIKKYDYFGIPLQRAKESAYDEISEVLDYSLDDLINILNDKKNIYKSFILHDKLIDIIGFVQDTSTKEDILSVVSILVENYPLIIESYYQKELTIEEFTKMLYSVRRIEYITGMINNIDFDEIRETISDRFTKIECDEFRKRKMSKEMYFLKTLDTKVKMENYLDNNMFNFINGATSETNEIYRDALNLKLIKVLKSGGIKNERK
;
A
#
# COMPACT_ATOMS: atom_id res chain seq x y z
N MET A 1 26.52 -8.18 14.35
CA MET A 1 25.81 -9.42 13.93
C MET A 1 24.31 -9.14 13.91
N LYS A 2 23.52 -9.71 12.99
CA LYS A 2 22.09 -9.40 12.81
C LYS A 2 21.20 -10.57 13.23
N LEU A 3 19.97 -10.27 13.64
CA LEU A 3 18.93 -11.28 13.88
C LEU A 3 17.74 -10.99 12.97
N LYS A 4 17.30 -12.01 12.23
CA LYS A 4 16.09 -11.98 11.42
C LYS A 4 15.12 -13.04 11.94
N ILE A 5 13.91 -12.63 12.29
CA ILE A 5 12.82 -13.51 12.72
C ILE A 5 11.75 -13.46 11.65
N ILE A 6 11.32 -14.63 11.14
CA ILE A 6 10.32 -14.72 10.08
C ILE A 6 9.23 -15.74 10.43
N SER A 7 8.02 -15.53 9.91
CA SER A 7 7.00 -16.58 9.84
C SER A 7 7.36 -17.59 8.74
N SER A 8 7.32 -18.89 9.04
CA SER A 8 7.58 -19.97 8.09
C SER A 8 6.96 -21.29 8.53
N LYS A 9 6.67 -22.21 7.60
CA LYS A 9 6.02 -23.51 7.90
C LYS A 9 6.73 -24.37 8.95
N ARG A 10 8.01 -24.14 9.23
CA ARG A 10 8.78 -24.90 10.22
C ARG A 10 9.53 -24.01 11.20
N THR A 11 9.61 -24.48 12.43
CA THR A 11 10.47 -23.91 13.45
C THR A 11 11.92 -24.24 13.16
N SER A 12 12.80 -23.24 13.08
CA SER A 12 14.24 -23.46 12.88
C SER A 12 15.07 -22.26 13.33
N ILE A 13 16.34 -22.55 13.66
CA ILE A 13 17.36 -21.53 13.89
C ILE A 13 18.62 -21.88 13.11
N ASN A 14 19.01 -20.95 12.24
CA ASN A 14 20.18 -21.10 11.38
C ASN A 14 21.05 -19.86 11.47
N THR A 15 22.35 -20.00 11.24
CA THR A 15 23.24 -18.85 11.05
C THR A 15 23.76 -18.89 9.63
N ILE A 16 23.54 -17.81 8.88
CA ILE A 16 24.04 -17.62 7.52
C ILE A 16 24.84 -16.32 7.55
N ASP A 17 26.14 -16.40 7.25
CA ASP A 17 27.09 -15.31 7.41
C ASP A 17 26.99 -14.67 8.81
N ASP A 18 26.81 -13.36 8.88
CA ASP A 18 26.63 -12.59 10.12
C ASP A 18 25.16 -12.45 10.55
N THR A 19 24.26 -13.31 10.06
CA THR A 19 22.82 -13.26 10.38
C THR A 19 22.34 -14.55 11.03
N ILE A 20 21.77 -14.43 12.22
CA ILE A 20 20.94 -15.49 12.81
C ILE A 20 19.54 -15.37 12.21
N LYS A 21 19.05 -16.43 11.59
CA LYS A 21 17.69 -16.53 11.08
C LYS A 21 16.88 -17.47 11.96
N ILE A 22 15.85 -16.95 12.60
CA ILE A 22 14.83 -17.71 13.33
C ILE A 22 13.58 -17.76 12.46
N SER A 23 13.05 -18.95 12.26
CA SER A 23 11.78 -19.15 11.57
C SER A 23 10.81 -19.86 12.51
N VAL A 24 9.56 -19.43 12.57
CA VAL A 24 8.48 -20.03 13.38
C VAL A 24 7.17 -20.06 12.60
N PRO A 25 6.29 -21.05 12.83
CA PRO A 25 4.99 -21.11 12.13
C PRO A 25 4.03 -19.99 12.51
N ASP A 26 4.14 -19.48 13.74
CA ASP A 26 3.32 -18.40 14.27
C ASP A 26 4.18 -17.56 15.23
N LEU A 27 4.20 -16.23 15.02
CA LEU A 27 4.98 -15.31 15.86
C LEU A 27 4.41 -15.19 17.28
N SER A 28 3.14 -15.54 17.49
CA SER A 28 2.52 -15.62 18.81
C SER A 28 3.26 -16.56 19.76
N LEU A 29 3.93 -17.58 19.21
CA LEU A 29 4.75 -18.54 19.96
C LEU A 29 5.99 -17.90 20.58
N LEU A 30 6.45 -16.78 20.04
CA LEU A 30 7.57 -16.00 20.55
C LEU A 30 7.14 -14.78 21.37
N LYS A 31 5.83 -14.55 21.52
CA LYS A 31 5.29 -13.37 22.19
C LYS A 31 5.85 -13.23 23.61
N ASN A 32 6.33 -12.02 23.93
CA ASN A 32 6.92 -11.65 25.22
C ASN A 32 8.17 -12.44 25.65
N LYS A 33 8.75 -13.28 24.77
CA LYS A 33 9.92 -14.08 25.11
C LYS A 33 11.20 -13.25 25.02
N ASN A 34 12.11 -13.46 25.96
CA ASN A 34 13.49 -12.98 25.88
C ASN A 34 14.38 -13.97 25.10
N ASN A 35 15.63 -13.59 24.86
CA ASN A 35 16.59 -14.42 24.10
C ASN A 35 16.75 -15.86 24.64
N LYS A 36 16.71 -16.06 25.97
CA LYS A 36 16.83 -17.39 26.57
C LYS A 36 15.58 -18.21 26.29
N GLU A 37 14.40 -17.63 26.53
CA GLU A 37 13.11 -18.29 26.33
C GLU A 37 12.85 -18.63 24.85
N ILE A 38 13.35 -17.81 23.92
CA ILE A 38 13.30 -18.10 22.49
C ILE A 38 14.15 -19.33 22.17
N ILE A 39 15.41 -19.39 22.63
CA ILE A 39 16.28 -20.57 22.42
C ILE A 39 15.67 -21.82 23.05
N GLU A 40 15.10 -21.70 24.24
CA GLU A 40 14.43 -22.80 24.93
C GLU A 40 13.27 -23.34 24.09
N TYR A 41 12.38 -22.48 23.63
CA TYR A 41 11.29 -22.86 22.73
C TYR A 41 11.80 -23.57 21.46
N LEU A 42 12.82 -22.99 20.80
CA LEU A 42 13.39 -23.57 19.58
C LEU A 42 14.02 -24.94 19.83
N PHE A 43 14.63 -25.14 21.00
CA PHE A 43 15.20 -26.42 21.42
C PHE A 43 14.12 -27.49 21.59
N TYR A 44 12.99 -27.16 22.23
CA TYR A 44 11.88 -28.10 22.39
C TYR A 44 11.19 -28.43 21.06
N GLU A 45 11.17 -27.47 20.13
CA GLU A 45 10.53 -27.63 18.83
C GLU A 45 11.40 -28.30 17.77
N ASP A 46 12.69 -28.49 18.04
CA ASP A 46 13.65 -29.08 17.13
C ASP A 46 13.31 -30.53 16.75
N GLU A 47 13.34 -30.83 15.44
CA GLU A 47 12.97 -32.14 14.91
C GLU A 47 13.88 -33.27 15.46
N ILE A 48 15.17 -32.99 15.73
CA ILE A 48 16.10 -33.97 16.29
C ILE A 48 15.71 -34.24 17.75
N ILE A 49 15.51 -33.19 18.55
CA ILE A 49 15.13 -33.33 19.96
C ILE A 49 13.80 -34.09 20.09
N LYS A 50 12.80 -33.77 19.27
CA LYS A 50 11.51 -34.45 19.24
C LYS A 50 11.63 -35.93 18.83
N SER A 51 12.45 -36.22 17.82
CA SER A 51 12.63 -37.59 17.31
C SER A 51 13.39 -38.49 18.29
N PHE A 52 14.42 -37.95 18.95
CA PHE A 52 15.22 -38.71 19.93
C PHE A 52 14.59 -38.81 21.31
N CYS A 53 13.65 -37.92 21.63
CA CYS A 53 12.88 -37.90 22.88
C CYS A 53 13.76 -38.14 24.13
N PRO A 54 14.76 -37.28 24.40
CA PRO A 54 15.59 -37.43 25.59
C PRO A 54 14.75 -37.29 26.87
N SER A 55 15.11 -38.04 27.91
CA SER A 55 14.46 -37.98 29.22
C SER A 55 14.59 -36.57 29.80
N ASP A 56 13.69 -36.20 30.71
CA ASP A 56 13.69 -34.86 31.30
C ASP A 56 15.02 -34.54 31.98
N LYS A 57 15.64 -35.51 32.66
CA LYS A 57 16.99 -35.39 33.25
C LYS A 57 18.05 -35.01 32.20
N ILE A 58 18.06 -35.67 31.04
CA ILE A 58 19.01 -35.36 29.97
C ILE A 58 18.70 -34.00 29.37
N ARG A 59 17.42 -33.70 29.15
CA ARG A 59 16.97 -32.44 28.56
C ARG A 59 17.35 -31.23 29.42
N ASP A 60 17.12 -31.31 30.71
CA ASP A 60 17.51 -30.29 31.68
C ASP A 60 19.02 -30.07 31.68
N TYR A 61 19.81 -31.16 31.57
CA TYR A 61 21.26 -31.06 31.48
C TYR A 61 21.72 -30.42 30.17
N MET A 62 21.08 -30.74 29.05
CA MET A 62 21.34 -30.09 27.76
C MET A 62 21.07 -28.59 27.83
N LEU A 63 19.89 -28.17 28.33
CA LEU A 63 19.55 -26.76 28.53
C LEU A 63 20.52 -26.07 29.49
N TYR A 64 20.94 -26.76 30.54
CA TYR A 64 21.96 -26.28 31.46
C TYR A 64 23.30 -26.04 30.76
N CYS A 65 23.76 -26.94 29.89
CA CYS A 65 24.94 -26.75 29.04
C CYS A 65 24.78 -25.60 28.02
N ILE A 66 23.59 -25.40 27.47
CA ILE A 66 23.29 -24.34 26.49
C ILE A 66 23.38 -22.97 27.16
N PHE A 67 22.72 -22.79 28.31
CA PHE A 67 22.57 -21.48 28.92
C PHE A 67 23.72 -21.08 29.83
N ASN A 68 24.47 -22.04 30.36
CA ASN A 68 25.59 -21.79 31.26
C ASN A 68 26.95 -22.01 30.56
N ASN A 69 28.03 -21.49 31.14
CA ASN A 69 29.39 -21.65 30.62
C ASN A 69 29.97 -23.08 30.79
N LYS A 70 29.12 -24.08 30.99
CA LYS A 70 29.50 -25.49 31.16
C LYS A 70 29.94 -26.11 29.84
N LYS A 71 30.96 -26.95 29.88
CA LYS A 71 31.49 -27.69 28.71
C LYS A 71 30.49 -28.76 28.26
N VAL A 72 30.26 -28.90 26.95
CA VAL A 72 29.32 -29.91 26.42
C VAL A 72 29.88 -31.33 26.58
N GLU A 73 31.19 -31.44 26.75
CA GLU A 73 31.92 -32.66 27.13
C GLU A 73 31.47 -33.22 28.49
N GLU A 74 30.84 -32.42 29.35
CA GLU A 74 30.24 -32.93 30.60
C GLU A 74 28.92 -33.67 30.34
N LEU A 75 28.19 -33.34 29.28
CA LEU A 75 26.98 -34.05 28.86
C LEU A 75 27.32 -35.46 28.34
N GLU A 76 28.49 -35.60 27.68
CA GLU A 76 28.97 -36.90 27.16
C GLU A 76 29.03 -37.97 28.25
N LYS A 77 29.59 -37.63 29.42
CA LYS A 77 29.70 -38.57 30.55
C LYS A 77 28.35 -39.10 30.99
N ILE A 78 27.36 -38.21 31.12
CA ILE A 78 26.01 -38.56 31.55
C ILE A 78 25.31 -39.41 30.48
N LEU A 79 25.47 -39.07 29.19
CA LEU A 79 24.89 -39.85 28.10
C LEU A 79 25.48 -41.26 28.01
N ILE A 80 26.78 -41.44 28.30
CA ILE A 80 27.44 -42.75 28.39
C ILE A 80 26.91 -43.55 29.58
N GLU A 81 26.83 -42.93 30.77
CA GLU A 81 26.33 -43.58 31.99
C GLU A 81 24.88 -44.07 31.82
N GLU A 82 24.03 -43.24 31.19
CA GLU A 82 22.62 -43.54 30.90
C GLU A 82 22.44 -44.41 29.64
N ARG A 83 23.54 -44.83 28.98
CA ARG A 83 23.56 -45.67 27.77
C ARG A 83 22.69 -45.16 26.62
N TYR A 84 22.69 -43.84 26.39
CA TYR A 84 21.94 -43.23 25.30
C TYR A 84 22.54 -43.58 23.93
N PRO A 85 21.78 -44.23 23.02
CA PRO A 85 22.25 -44.51 21.67
C PRO A 85 22.40 -43.21 20.86
N LEU A 86 23.40 -43.17 19.97
CA LEU A 86 23.66 -42.04 19.08
C LEU A 86 23.82 -40.68 19.82
N PHE A 87 24.41 -40.71 21.02
CA PHE A 87 24.59 -39.53 21.87
C PHE A 87 25.32 -38.35 21.19
N SER A 88 26.14 -38.64 20.17
CA SER A 88 26.82 -37.62 19.35
C SER A 88 25.83 -36.66 18.66
N ILE A 89 24.63 -37.12 18.31
CA ILE A 89 23.58 -36.29 17.73
C ILE A 89 23.04 -35.30 18.77
N LEU A 90 22.76 -35.77 20.00
CA LEU A 90 22.33 -34.91 21.11
C LEU A 90 23.41 -33.90 21.51
N MET A 91 24.68 -34.31 21.51
CA MET A 91 25.81 -33.40 21.73
C MET A 91 25.89 -32.31 20.65
N ASN A 92 25.73 -32.68 19.38
CA ASN A 92 25.73 -31.72 18.27
C ASN A 92 24.56 -30.75 18.36
N ALA A 93 23.35 -31.23 18.68
CA ALA A 93 22.19 -30.37 18.92
C ALA A 93 22.45 -29.40 20.09
N THR A 94 22.99 -29.89 21.21
CA THR A 94 23.35 -29.06 22.36
C THR A 94 24.37 -27.97 21.98
N ASN A 95 25.41 -28.33 21.23
CA ASN A 95 26.41 -27.38 20.73
C ASN A 95 25.79 -26.35 19.78
N HIS A 96 24.90 -26.78 18.88
CA HIS A 96 24.19 -25.89 17.96
C HIS A 96 23.38 -24.82 18.70
N PHE A 97 22.57 -25.22 19.67
CA PHE A 97 21.77 -24.27 20.47
C PHE A 97 22.64 -23.40 21.38
N LYS A 98 23.70 -23.96 21.97
CA LYS A 98 24.67 -23.19 22.76
C LYS A 98 25.34 -22.09 21.93
N ASN A 99 25.81 -22.43 20.73
CA ASN A 99 26.41 -21.48 19.81
C ASN A 99 25.40 -20.41 19.38
N SER A 100 24.17 -20.81 19.08
CA SER A 100 23.08 -19.90 18.73
C SER A 100 22.75 -18.93 19.87
N TYR A 101 22.62 -19.40 21.11
CA TYR A 101 22.38 -18.56 22.29
C TYR A 101 23.54 -17.59 22.55
N ASN A 102 24.78 -18.06 22.45
CA ASN A 102 25.97 -17.23 22.62
C ASN A 102 26.11 -16.18 21.53
N ARG A 103 25.67 -16.50 20.31
CA ARG A 103 25.55 -15.54 19.22
C ARG A 103 24.44 -14.53 19.51
N MET A 104 23.24 -14.96 19.89
CA MET A 104 22.13 -14.05 20.20
C MET A 104 22.49 -13.04 21.29
N LYS A 105 23.24 -13.45 22.33
CA LYS A 105 23.74 -12.54 23.38
C LYS A 105 24.71 -11.45 22.88
N LYS A 106 25.30 -11.62 21.71
CA LYS A 106 26.25 -10.67 21.07
C LYS A 106 25.59 -9.80 20.00
N ILE A 107 24.26 -9.84 19.86
CA ILE A 107 23.56 -8.95 18.93
C ILE A 107 23.61 -7.53 19.50
N ASP A 108 24.43 -6.70 18.89
CA ASP A 108 24.54 -5.26 19.10
C ASP A 108 23.77 -4.44 18.05
N GLY A 109 23.43 -5.08 16.93
CA GLY A 109 22.79 -4.45 15.79
C GLY A 109 21.27 -4.56 15.78
N THR A 110 20.68 -4.01 14.71
CA THR A 110 19.25 -4.04 14.46
C THR A 110 18.71 -5.46 14.28
N ILE A 111 17.62 -5.76 14.98
CA ILE A 111 16.82 -6.98 14.80
C ILE A 111 15.74 -6.70 13.76
N VAL A 112 15.50 -7.63 12.84
CA VAL A 112 14.45 -7.54 11.83
C VAL A 112 13.40 -8.61 12.10
N ILE A 113 12.14 -8.22 12.25
CA ILE A 113 11.00 -9.12 12.39
C ILE A 113 10.13 -8.97 11.15
N GLU A 114 9.96 -10.03 10.36
CA GLU A 114 9.08 -10.04 9.19
C GLU A 114 7.80 -10.81 9.53
N CYS A 115 6.65 -10.15 9.41
CA CYS A 115 5.38 -10.69 9.88
C CYS A 115 4.23 -10.42 8.92
N GLN A 116 3.24 -11.32 8.94
CA GLN A 116 1.96 -11.12 8.25
C GLN A 116 1.04 -10.21 9.10
N LYS A 117 -0.10 -9.80 8.54
CA LYS A 117 -0.99 -8.87 9.24
C LYS A 117 -1.54 -9.42 10.55
N GLU A 118 -1.76 -10.73 10.62
CA GLU A 118 -2.30 -11.44 11.79
C GLU A 118 -1.30 -11.43 12.97
N ASP A 119 -0.01 -11.36 12.65
CA ASP A 119 1.10 -11.49 13.60
C ASP A 119 1.57 -10.17 14.19
N ILE A 120 1.08 -9.02 13.70
CA ILE A 120 1.64 -7.70 14.03
C ILE A 120 1.66 -7.41 15.54
N GLU A 121 0.64 -7.82 16.29
CA GLU A 121 0.59 -7.63 17.75
C GLU A 121 1.64 -8.48 18.47
N SER A 122 1.87 -9.70 17.99
CA SER A 122 2.90 -10.60 18.50
C SER A 122 4.29 -10.06 18.18
N ALA A 123 4.49 -9.51 16.97
CA ALA A 123 5.74 -8.87 16.56
C ALA A 123 6.07 -7.65 17.42
N ILE A 124 5.10 -6.77 17.70
CA ILE A 124 5.28 -5.61 18.60
C ILE A 124 5.64 -6.07 20.01
N SER A 125 4.92 -7.07 20.54
CA SER A 125 5.17 -7.60 21.89
C SER A 125 6.57 -8.22 22.02
N LEU A 126 7.01 -8.95 20.99
CA LEU A 126 8.36 -9.50 20.91
C LEU A 126 9.42 -8.40 20.76
N ALA A 127 9.15 -7.37 19.96
CA ALA A 127 10.07 -6.24 19.82
C ALA A 127 10.33 -5.54 21.17
N ILE A 128 9.26 -5.36 21.96
CA ILE A 128 9.32 -4.80 23.31
C ILE A 128 10.17 -5.68 24.25
N SER A 129 10.05 -7.01 24.18
CA SER A 129 10.78 -7.93 25.08
C SER A 129 12.26 -8.07 24.75
N LEU A 130 12.67 -7.78 23.51
CA LEU A 130 14.06 -7.90 23.07
C LEU A 130 14.94 -6.74 23.54
N ASN A 131 14.38 -5.56 23.82
CA ASN A 131 15.10 -4.38 24.30
C ASN A 131 16.33 -3.99 23.45
N ASN A 132 16.23 -4.19 22.14
CA ASN A 132 17.20 -3.81 21.11
C ASN A 132 16.52 -2.87 20.10
N LYS A 133 17.28 -2.26 19.19
CA LYS A 133 16.70 -1.65 18.00
C LYS A 133 16.00 -2.71 17.15
N VAL A 134 14.71 -2.56 16.87
CA VAL A 134 13.91 -3.51 16.09
C VAL A 134 13.26 -2.83 14.89
N ILE A 135 13.36 -3.45 13.72
CA ILE A 135 12.58 -3.10 12.53
C ILE A 135 11.55 -4.22 12.30
N ILE A 136 10.28 -3.88 12.36
CA ILE A 136 9.17 -4.77 12.00
C ILE A 136 8.79 -4.50 10.53
N LEU A 137 8.80 -5.52 9.68
CA LEU A 137 8.39 -5.44 8.29
C LEU A 137 6.98 -6.05 8.15
N CYS A 138 5.99 -5.19 7.87
CA CYS A 138 4.60 -5.60 7.66
C CYS A 138 3.89 -4.59 6.75
N ASN A 139 3.83 -4.91 5.46
CA ASN A 139 3.27 -4.07 4.39
C ASN A 139 1.78 -4.33 4.11
N GLU A 140 1.16 -5.27 4.81
CA GLU A 140 -0.21 -5.73 4.54
C GLU A 140 -1.28 -4.96 5.32
N LEU A 141 -0.89 -4.24 6.38
CA LEU A 141 -1.79 -3.41 7.15
C LEU A 141 -1.95 -2.03 6.51
N SER A 142 -3.20 -1.60 6.38
CA SER A 142 -3.54 -0.19 6.14
C SER A 142 -3.22 0.69 7.36
N LEU A 143 -3.04 1.99 7.14
CA LEU A 143 -2.95 2.96 8.24
C LEU A 143 -4.20 2.93 9.15
N LYS A 144 -5.38 2.61 8.60
CA LYS A 144 -6.59 2.41 9.40
C LYS A 144 -6.44 1.27 10.40
N GLU A 145 -5.88 0.14 9.99
CA GLU A 145 -5.61 -1.00 10.87
C GLU A 145 -4.51 -0.68 11.87
N TYR A 146 -3.43 -0.03 11.44
CA TYR A 146 -2.36 0.41 12.35
C TYR A 146 -2.88 1.29 13.48
N SER A 147 -3.77 2.25 13.19
CA SER A 147 -4.35 3.10 14.26
C SER A 147 -5.11 2.29 15.31
N LYS A 148 -5.78 1.20 14.91
CA LYS A 148 -6.53 0.32 15.82
C LYS A 148 -5.59 -0.56 16.64
N VAL A 149 -4.56 -1.12 16.01
CA VAL A 149 -3.57 -1.97 16.69
C VAL A 149 -2.79 -1.14 17.69
N LEU A 150 -2.21 -0.02 17.25
CA LEU A 150 -1.35 0.84 18.05
C LEU A 150 -2.14 1.63 19.10
N GLY A 151 -3.43 1.92 18.87
CA GLY A 151 -4.32 2.54 19.85
C GLY A 151 -4.57 1.71 21.12
N LYS A 152 -4.15 0.44 21.15
CA LYS A 152 -4.19 -0.43 22.34
C LYS A 152 -3.02 -0.21 23.30
N TYR A 153 -1.98 0.51 22.87
CA TYR A 153 -0.74 0.68 23.62
C TYR A 153 -0.63 2.07 24.25
N ASP A 154 0.12 2.17 25.35
CA ASP A 154 0.49 3.45 25.95
C ASP A 154 1.56 4.13 25.09
N LEU A 155 1.19 5.23 24.43
CA LEU A 155 2.07 5.99 23.54
C LEU A 155 3.30 6.54 24.25
N LYS A 156 3.20 6.88 25.54
CA LYS A 156 4.35 7.39 26.29
C LYS A 156 5.41 6.31 26.42
N LYS A 157 4.99 5.07 26.68
CA LYS A 157 5.88 3.91 26.73
C LYS A 157 6.40 3.53 25.35
N LEU A 158 5.57 3.60 24.30
CA LEU A 158 6.04 3.32 22.94
C LEU A 158 7.19 4.23 22.48
N LYS A 159 7.20 5.49 22.94
CA LYS A 159 8.29 6.44 22.66
C LYS A 159 9.62 6.05 23.31
N GLU A 160 9.61 5.18 24.31
CA GLU A 160 10.82 4.73 25.01
C GLU A 160 11.53 3.58 24.26
N TYR A 161 10.85 2.92 23.31
CA TYR A 161 11.42 1.80 22.55
C TYR A 161 11.95 2.25 21.18
N ASP A 162 13.10 1.71 20.78
CA ASP A 162 13.68 1.90 19.43
C ASP A 162 13.07 0.89 18.44
N ILE A 163 11.78 1.05 18.17
CA ILE A 163 11.01 0.21 17.25
C ILE A 163 10.61 1.03 16.03
N GLU A 164 11.05 0.57 14.87
CA GLU A 164 10.67 1.09 13.56
C GLU A 164 9.80 0.06 12.82
N VAL A 165 8.91 0.53 11.95
CA VAL A 165 7.99 -0.29 11.18
C VAL A 165 8.11 0.06 9.70
N GLY A 166 8.49 -0.91 8.88
CA GLY A 166 8.38 -0.83 7.43
C GLY A 166 6.95 -1.17 7.01
N TYR A 167 6.05 -0.18 7.07
CA TYR A 167 4.63 -0.37 6.76
C TYR A 167 4.30 -0.25 5.27
N GLN A 168 5.23 0.28 4.47
CA GLN A 168 5.06 0.49 3.04
C GLN A 168 6.35 0.07 2.31
N GLN A 169 6.21 -0.60 1.16
CA GLN A 169 7.34 -1.01 0.33
C GLN A 169 8.09 0.21 -0.21
N GLU A 170 9.41 0.08 -0.37
CA GLU A 170 10.31 1.12 -0.92
C GLU A 170 10.29 2.46 -0.16
N ASN A 171 9.76 2.47 1.07
CA ASN A 171 9.76 3.60 1.99
C ASN A 171 10.69 3.36 3.17
N THR A 172 11.08 4.43 3.84
CA THR A 172 11.95 4.33 5.02
C THR A 172 11.12 3.80 6.21
N PRO A 173 11.61 2.83 7.00
CA PRO A 173 10.94 2.42 8.23
C PRO A 173 10.69 3.63 9.15
N ILE A 174 9.47 3.72 9.67
CA ILE A 174 9.03 4.83 10.52
C ILE A 174 9.02 4.38 11.98
N ASN A 175 9.38 5.26 12.91
CA ASN A 175 9.24 4.94 14.32
C ASN A 175 7.76 4.61 14.66
N ILE A 176 7.53 3.56 15.46
CA ILE A 176 6.20 3.05 15.81
C ILE A 176 5.26 4.11 16.40
N TYR A 177 5.74 5.06 17.20
CA TYR A 177 4.86 6.11 17.73
C TYR A 177 4.48 7.13 16.65
N LYS A 178 5.39 7.47 15.72
CA LYS A 178 5.09 8.34 14.58
C LYS A 178 4.10 7.66 13.64
N LEU A 179 4.18 6.33 13.48
CA LEU A 179 3.20 5.56 12.71
C LEU A 179 1.79 5.67 13.32
N TYR A 180 1.67 5.68 14.65
CA TYR A 180 0.39 5.94 15.30
C TYR A 180 -0.13 7.36 15.04
N GLU A 181 0.74 8.38 15.15
CA GLU A 181 0.38 9.78 14.88
C GLU A 181 -0.06 9.97 13.42
N LEU A 182 0.73 9.44 12.46
CA LEU A 182 0.45 9.45 11.03
C LEU A 182 -0.87 8.74 10.71
N SER A 183 -1.06 7.52 11.24
CA SER A 183 -2.27 6.76 10.98
C SER A 183 -3.51 7.46 11.51
N THR A 184 -3.46 8.04 12.71
CA THR A 184 -4.57 8.81 13.29
C THR A 184 -4.91 10.04 12.47
N LEU A 185 -3.90 10.77 11.98
CA LEU A 185 -4.08 11.94 11.11
C LEU A 185 -4.78 11.57 9.80
N VAL A 186 -4.29 10.54 9.11
CA VAL A 186 -4.87 10.09 7.84
C VAL A 186 -6.29 9.54 8.03
N ASN A 187 -6.56 8.83 9.13
CA ASN A 187 -7.91 8.33 9.43
C ASN A 187 -8.89 9.47 9.73
N SER A 188 -8.46 10.48 10.49
CA SER A 188 -9.27 11.68 10.73
C SER A 188 -9.63 12.39 9.42
N LEU A 189 -8.66 12.50 8.50
CA LEU A 189 -8.90 13.04 7.16
C LEU A 189 -9.93 12.21 6.39
N ALA A 190 -9.76 10.89 6.36
CA ALA A 190 -10.68 9.98 5.69
C ALA A 190 -12.10 10.05 6.29
N ASP A 191 -12.23 10.09 7.62
CA ASP A 191 -13.54 10.18 8.28
C ASP A 191 -14.20 11.54 8.06
N ASN A 192 -13.43 12.61 7.86
CA ASN A 192 -13.98 13.90 7.43
C ASN A 192 -14.51 13.85 5.99
N ILE A 193 -13.82 13.17 5.07
CA ILE A 193 -14.26 13.00 3.68
C ILE A 193 -15.56 12.17 3.60
N LYS A 194 -15.68 11.09 4.38
CA LYS A 194 -16.88 10.23 4.39
C LYS A 194 -18.18 10.99 4.70
N LYS A 195 -18.11 12.10 5.42
CA LYS A 195 -19.28 12.95 5.76
C LYS A 195 -19.95 13.54 4.52
N TYR A 196 -19.27 13.61 3.38
CA TYR A 196 -19.81 14.16 2.14
C TYR A 196 -20.65 13.16 1.34
N ASN A 197 -20.64 11.87 1.70
CA ASN A 197 -21.41 10.81 1.05
C ASN A 197 -21.23 10.79 -0.49
N LEU A 198 -20.00 10.99 -0.94
CA LEU A 198 -19.61 10.91 -2.33
C LEU A 198 -19.56 9.44 -2.78
N SER A 199 -19.82 9.19 -4.07
CA SER A 199 -19.59 7.86 -4.65
C SER A 199 -18.10 7.50 -4.65
N SER A 200 -17.73 6.26 -5.00
CA SER A 200 -16.33 5.82 -5.03
C SER A 200 -15.46 6.69 -5.94
N PHE A 201 -15.90 6.93 -7.19
CA PHE A 201 -15.17 7.79 -8.13
C PHE A 201 -15.14 9.25 -7.72
N GLU A 202 -16.25 9.79 -7.20
CA GLU A 202 -16.30 11.17 -6.71
C GLU A 202 -15.33 11.35 -5.52
N THR A 203 -15.28 10.35 -4.63
CA THR A 203 -14.34 10.32 -3.52
C THR A 203 -12.90 10.29 -4.03
N ILE A 204 -12.60 9.46 -5.04
CA ILE A 204 -11.27 9.41 -5.66
C ILE A 204 -10.90 10.75 -6.28
N MET A 205 -11.84 11.42 -6.98
CA MET A 205 -11.63 12.75 -7.55
C MET A 205 -11.36 13.81 -6.49
N TYR A 206 -12.14 13.82 -5.40
CA TYR A 206 -11.90 14.75 -4.30
C TYR A 206 -10.51 14.54 -3.65
N VAL A 207 -10.12 13.28 -3.42
CA VAL A 207 -8.78 12.96 -2.92
C VAL A 207 -7.69 13.37 -3.92
N TYR A 208 -7.90 13.11 -5.21
CA TYR A 208 -6.99 13.50 -6.28
C TYR A 208 -6.73 15.01 -6.26
N ASP A 209 -7.79 15.81 -6.10
CA ASP A 209 -7.72 17.27 -6.06
C ASP A 209 -7.00 17.77 -4.81
N MET A 210 -7.24 17.14 -3.65
CA MET A 210 -6.52 17.45 -2.41
C MET A 210 -5.02 17.17 -2.52
N VAL A 211 -4.66 16.08 -3.18
CA VAL A 211 -3.26 15.64 -3.34
C VAL A 211 -2.54 16.50 -4.38
N LYS A 212 -3.17 16.77 -5.54
CA LYS A 212 -2.58 17.60 -6.61
C LYS A 212 -2.40 19.08 -6.21
N TYR A 213 -3.05 19.54 -5.14
CA TYR A 213 -2.86 20.87 -4.56
C TYR A 213 -1.44 21.11 -4.05
N LYS A 214 -0.76 20.05 -3.59
CA LYS A 214 0.63 20.13 -3.12
C LYS A 214 1.53 20.61 -4.26
N ILE A 215 2.58 21.35 -3.91
CA ILE A 215 3.57 21.86 -4.86
C ILE A 215 4.72 20.85 -4.90
N TYR A 216 5.11 20.44 -6.09
CA TYR A 216 6.23 19.53 -6.24
C TYR A 216 7.54 20.21 -5.92
N LYS A 217 8.28 19.59 -5.03
CA LYS A 217 9.59 20.06 -4.61
C LYS A 217 10.46 18.85 -4.31
N LYS A 218 11.62 18.81 -4.94
CA LYS A 218 12.64 17.81 -4.61
C LYS A 218 13.40 18.29 -3.38
N ASP A 219 13.78 17.35 -2.53
CA ASP A 219 14.85 17.58 -1.58
C ASP A 219 16.17 17.18 -2.25
N ASP A 220 17.06 18.15 -2.41
CA ASP A 220 18.34 17.95 -3.07
C ASP A 220 19.35 17.19 -2.17
N ASN A 221 19.13 17.13 -0.86
CA ASN A 221 19.99 16.43 0.09
C ASN A 221 19.61 14.95 0.23
N ASP A 222 18.31 14.67 0.36
CA ASP A 222 17.80 13.30 0.49
C ASP A 222 16.46 13.15 -0.25
N TYR A 223 16.52 12.55 -1.44
CA TYR A 223 15.33 12.28 -2.26
C TYR A 223 14.29 11.41 -1.54
N LEU A 224 14.71 10.63 -0.53
CA LEU A 224 13.82 9.80 0.28
C LEU A 224 12.86 10.65 1.13
N ASN A 225 13.22 11.90 1.44
CA ASN A 225 12.34 12.79 2.20
C ASN A 225 11.03 13.09 1.44
N GLY A 226 11.08 13.16 0.12
CA GLY A 226 9.91 13.47 -0.71
C GLY A 226 8.92 12.30 -0.93
N ARG A 227 9.21 11.11 -0.38
CA ARG A 227 8.37 9.90 -0.53
C ARG A 227 7.72 9.42 0.78
N ASP A 228 8.28 9.78 1.93
CA ASP A 228 7.87 9.29 3.25
C ASP A 228 6.77 10.19 3.82
N LEU A 229 5.63 9.59 4.21
CA LEU A 229 4.43 10.36 4.58
C LEU A 229 4.52 11.03 5.95
N ASP A 230 5.31 10.48 6.88
CA ASP A 230 5.55 11.12 8.17
C ASP A 230 6.35 12.41 8.03
N ARG A 231 7.36 12.43 7.15
CA ARG A 231 8.08 13.65 6.79
C ARG A 231 7.17 14.66 6.13
N LEU A 232 6.28 14.22 5.24
CA LEU A 232 5.35 15.08 4.51
C LEU A 232 4.22 15.67 5.38
N LEU A 233 3.72 14.90 6.35
CA LEU A 233 2.49 15.24 7.08
C LEU A 233 2.69 15.59 8.55
N LEU A 234 3.76 15.09 9.19
CA LEU A 234 4.06 15.35 10.60
C LEU A 234 5.21 16.33 10.78
N GLU A 235 6.12 16.43 9.82
CA GLU A 235 7.27 17.33 9.86
C GLU A 235 7.01 18.57 9.00
N GLU A 236 7.68 19.69 9.30
CA GLU A 236 7.54 20.95 8.53
C GLU A 236 8.33 20.92 7.21
N GLN A 237 8.30 19.78 6.51
CA GLN A 237 8.96 19.60 5.22
C GLN A 237 7.99 19.80 4.07
N ASP A 238 8.41 20.55 3.06
CA ASP A 238 7.62 20.86 1.87
C ASP A 238 8.05 20.05 0.62
N ALA A 239 9.00 19.13 0.78
CA ALA A 239 9.44 18.24 -0.29
C ALA A 239 8.42 17.13 -0.55
N ILE A 240 8.05 16.97 -1.82
CA ILE A 240 7.16 15.89 -2.28
C ILE A 240 7.45 15.58 -3.75
N VAL A 241 7.69 14.31 -4.05
CA VAL A 241 7.96 13.78 -5.39
C VAL A 241 6.90 12.75 -5.80
N CYS A 242 7.00 12.18 -7.01
CA CYS A 242 5.94 11.33 -7.58
C CYS A 242 5.47 10.21 -6.65
N SER A 243 6.39 9.53 -5.97
CA SER A 243 6.07 8.52 -4.96
C SER A 243 5.36 9.10 -3.75
N GLY A 244 5.73 10.28 -3.25
CA GLY A 244 5.01 10.96 -2.17
C GLY A 244 3.56 11.31 -2.53
N TYR A 245 3.31 11.82 -3.74
CA TYR A 245 1.93 12.06 -4.23
C TYR A 245 1.12 10.76 -4.27
N SER A 246 1.70 9.70 -4.86
CA SER A 246 1.05 8.39 -4.96
C SER A 246 0.77 7.78 -3.59
N ASN A 247 1.77 7.79 -2.69
CA ASN A 247 1.67 7.26 -1.34
C ASN A 247 0.58 7.99 -0.53
N LEU A 248 0.49 9.31 -0.66
CA LEU A 248 -0.52 10.10 0.05
C LEU A 248 -1.93 9.76 -0.43
N ALA A 249 -2.14 9.68 -1.75
CA ALA A 249 -3.42 9.29 -2.32
C ALA A 249 -3.81 7.87 -1.90
N VAL A 250 -2.90 6.90 -2.00
CA VAL A 250 -3.13 5.50 -1.59
C VAL A 250 -3.48 5.42 -0.11
N ALA A 251 -2.75 6.11 0.77
CA ALA A 251 -2.99 6.11 2.21
C ALA A 251 -4.40 6.62 2.57
N ILE A 252 -4.84 7.71 1.94
CA ILE A 252 -6.17 8.28 2.14
C ILE A 252 -7.25 7.33 1.60
N LEU A 253 -7.09 6.83 0.37
CA LEU A 253 -8.05 5.94 -0.29
C LEU A 253 -8.24 4.62 0.49
N ASN A 254 -7.16 3.97 0.92
CA ASN A 254 -7.26 2.75 1.71
C ASN A 254 -7.94 3.01 3.07
N SER A 255 -7.73 4.18 3.70
CA SER A 255 -8.42 4.57 4.94
C SER A 255 -9.91 4.87 4.74
N LEU A 256 -10.29 5.27 3.52
CA LEU A 256 -11.68 5.40 3.06
C LEU A 256 -12.32 4.04 2.76
N GLY A 257 -11.54 2.95 2.67
CA GLY A 257 -12.00 1.62 2.27
C GLY A 257 -12.02 1.42 0.75
N ILE A 258 -11.33 2.29 0.00
CA ILE A 258 -11.17 2.19 -1.45
C ILE A 258 -9.82 1.54 -1.73
N LYS A 259 -9.82 0.39 -2.39
CA LYS A 259 -8.64 -0.44 -2.62
C LYS A 259 -7.70 0.21 -3.64
N ALA A 260 -6.57 0.71 -3.15
CA ALA A 260 -5.56 1.42 -3.95
C ALA A 260 -4.15 0.93 -3.62
N LYS A 261 -3.25 0.97 -4.62
CA LYS A 261 -1.82 0.72 -4.43
C LYS A 261 -0.95 1.60 -5.35
N PRO A 262 0.34 1.77 -5.04
CA PRO A 262 1.28 2.35 -5.98
C PRO A 262 1.35 1.55 -7.29
N LEU A 263 1.54 2.24 -8.40
CA LEU A 263 1.83 1.65 -9.71
C LEU A 263 3.20 2.13 -10.17
N ILE A 264 4.19 1.24 -10.22
CA ILE A 264 5.59 1.62 -10.43
C ILE A 264 5.99 1.34 -11.88
N SER A 265 6.59 2.35 -12.51
CA SER A 265 7.34 2.22 -13.76
C SER A 265 8.83 2.37 -13.47
N TYR A 266 9.55 1.26 -13.45
CA TYR A 266 11.01 1.26 -13.24
C TYR A 266 11.77 1.94 -14.38
N LYS A 267 11.28 1.77 -15.61
CA LYS A 267 11.89 2.35 -16.82
C LYS A 267 11.80 3.88 -16.80
N GLU A 268 10.61 4.41 -16.55
CA GLU A 268 10.39 5.86 -16.52
C GLU A 268 10.71 6.49 -15.16
N ARG A 269 11.13 5.68 -14.16
CA ARG A 269 11.39 6.09 -12.78
C ARG A 269 10.25 6.92 -12.20
N HIS A 270 9.03 6.44 -12.42
CA HIS A 270 7.80 7.15 -12.09
C HIS A 270 6.84 6.26 -11.30
N GLN A 271 6.08 6.88 -10.39
CA GLN A 271 5.09 6.19 -9.58
C GLN A 271 3.73 6.87 -9.72
N ARG A 272 2.72 6.06 -10.02
CA ARG A 272 1.30 6.44 -10.15
C ARG A 272 0.48 5.74 -9.07
N VAL A 273 -0.84 5.91 -9.14
CA VAL A 273 -1.81 5.23 -8.29
C VAL A 273 -2.66 4.34 -9.17
N ILE A 274 -2.91 3.11 -8.73
CA ILE A 274 -3.90 2.24 -9.33
C ILE A 274 -5.00 1.95 -8.31
N VAL A 275 -6.25 2.03 -8.73
CA VAL A 275 -7.42 1.87 -7.86
C VAL A 275 -8.36 0.85 -8.46
N ASN A 276 -8.79 -0.13 -7.66
CA ASN A 276 -9.89 -1.02 -8.00
C ASN A 276 -11.20 -0.32 -7.61
N VAL A 277 -11.90 0.20 -8.61
CA VAL A 277 -13.10 1.00 -8.43
C VAL A 277 -14.33 0.10 -8.54
N ASN A 278 -15.23 0.24 -7.58
CA ASN A 278 -16.60 -0.25 -7.66
C ASN A 278 -17.55 0.92 -7.35
N ASP A 279 -18.17 1.47 -8.39
CA ASP A 279 -19.03 2.64 -8.30
C ASP A 279 -20.39 2.36 -8.95
N THR A 280 -21.40 2.21 -8.09
CA THR A 280 -22.78 1.93 -8.50
C THR A 280 -23.49 3.16 -9.08
N LYS A 281 -23.06 4.39 -8.74
CA LYS A 281 -23.67 5.63 -9.26
C LYS A 281 -23.40 5.78 -10.75
N TYR A 282 -22.22 5.40 -11.20
CA TYR A 282 -21.82 5.46 -12.61
C TYR A 282 -21.84 4.10 -13.31
N ASN A 283 -22.26 3.03 -12.62
CA ASN A 283 -22.24 1.65 -13.12
C ASN A 283 -20.85 1.26 -13.68
N ARG A 284 -19.81 1.57 -12.92
CA ARG A 284 -18.42 1.27 -13.28
C ARG A 284 -17.78 0.37 -12.23
N SER A 285 -17.24 -0.74 -12.70
CA SER A 285 -16.43 -1.65 -11.89
C SER A 285 -15.18 -2.02 -12.67
N GLY A 286 -14.02 -1.89 -12.05
CA GLY A 286 -12.73 -2.24 -12.64
C GLY A 286 -11.60 -1.34 -12.19
N VAL A 287 -10.43 -1.56 -12.79
CA VAL A 287 -9.17 -0.95 -12.37
C VAL A 287 -8.82 0.24 -13.24
N TYR A 288 -8.53 1.38 -12.59
CA TYR A 288 -8.18 2.63 -13.25
C TYR A 288 -6.88 3.20 -12.67
N VAL A 289 -6.13 3.92 -13.51
CA VAL A 289 -4.85 4.56 -13.16
C VAL A 289 -5.05 6.06 -12.94
N PHE A 290 -4.34 6.60 -11.95
CA PHE A 290 -4.39 8.01 -11.55
C PHE A 290 -2.96 8.54 -11.38
N ASP A 291 -2.67 9.74 -11.88
CA ASP A 291 -1.36 10.38 -11.73
C ASP A 291 -1.47 11.83 -11.21
N PRO A 292 -1.70 12.01 -9.90
CA PRO A 292 -1.82 13.36 -9.32
C PRO A 292 -0.53 14.18 -9.48
N THR A 293 0.62 13.54 -9.72
CA THR A 293 1.87 14.25 -10.01
C THR A 293 1.85 14.87 -11.40
N GLY A 294 1.28 14.20 -12.39
CA GLY A 294 1.13 14.72 -13.75
C GLY A 294 0.29 16.00 -13.82
N ASP A 295 -0.76 16.06 -12.99
CA ASP A 295 -1.73 17.16 -12.95
C ASP A 295 -1.52 18.17 -11.80
N ARG A 296 -0.39 18.07 -11.09
CA ARG A 296 -0.11 18.86 -9.88
C ARG A 296 -0.01 20.36 -10.10
N ARG A 297 -0.15 21.09 -9.00
CA ARG A 297 0.18 22.51 -8.88
C ARG A 297 1.67 22.77 -8.99
N GLN A 298 2.06 23.69 -9.88
CA GLN A 298 3.46 23.99 -10.13
C GLN A 298 4.08 24.95 -9.11
N ASN A 299 3.31 25.93 -8.65
CA ASN A 299 3.73 26.95 -7.68
C ASN A 299 2.51 27.61 -7.03
N MET A 300 2.73 28.56 -6.11
CA MET A 300 1.65 29.24 -5.39
C MET A 300 0.76 30.10 -6.29
N GLN A 301 1.22 30.52 -7.46
CA GLN A 301 0.46 31.32 -8.43
C GLN A 301 -0.28 30.47 -9.46
N ASP A 302 0.05 29.18 -9.56
CA ASP A 302 -0.65 28.24 -10.44
C ASP A 302 -2.05 27.99 -9.89
N THR A 303 -3.04 28.61 -10.54
CA THR A 303 -4.48 28.38 -10.32
C THR A 303 -5.06 27.45 -11.38
N ILE A 304 -4.30 27.12 -12.43
CA ILE A 304 -4.77 26.31 -13.58
C ILE A 304 -4.75 24.82 -13.23
N TYR A 305 -3.88 24.39 -12.31
CA TYR A 305 -3.78 22.99 -11.85
C TYR A 305 -5.14 22.35 -11.51
N ILE A 306 -6.09 23.14 -10.98
CA ILE A 306 -7.40 22.64 -10.58
C ILE A 306 -8.19 22.06 -11.76
N LYS A 307 -7.95 22.60 -12.97
CA LYS A 307 -8.53 22.19 -14.25
C LYS A 307 -7.83 20.98 -14.89
N LYS A 308 -6.66 20.58 -14.37
CA LYS A 308 -5.87 19.49 -14.95
C LYS A 308 -6.37 18.13 -14.43
N TYR A 309 -6.80 17.30 -15.39
CA TYR A 309 -7.26 15.92 -15.17
C TYR A 309 -6.81 15.02 -16.34
N ASP A 310 -5.63 15.26 -16.89
CA ASP A 310 -5.12 14.50 -18.04
C ASP A 310 -4.91 13.02 -17.68
N TYR A 311 -4.62 12.76 -16.41
CA TYR A 311 -4.27 11.45 -15.87
C TYR A 311 -5.23 10.97 -14.77
N PHE A 312 -6.43 11.52 -14.67
CA PHE A 312 -7.44 11.04 -13.72
C PHE A 312 -8.27 9.90 -14.32
N GLY A 313 -8.26 8.72 -13.70
CA GLY A 313 -9.15 7.61 -14.05
C GLY A 313 -8.92 7.09 -15.46
N ILE A 314 -7.65 6.92 -15.85
CA ILE A 314 -7.28 6.48 -17.20
C ILE A 314 -7.22 4.94 -17.25
N PRO A 315 -7.63 4.30 -18.35
CA PRO A 315 -7.41 2.88 -18.58
C PRO A 315 -5.92 2.51 -18.57
N LEU A 316 -5.61 1.28 -18.13
CA LEU A 316 -4.24 0.78 -18.11
C LEU A 316 -3.59 0.81 -19.50
N GLN A 317 -4.37 0.56 -20.55
CA GLN A 317 -3.94 0.57 -21.96
C GLN A 317 -3.37 1.92 -22.37
N ARG A 318 -3.99 3.03 -21.92
CA ARG A 318 -3.49 4.37 -22.19
C ARG A 318 -2.36 4.73 -21.22
N ALA A 319 -2.47 4.31 -19.96
CA ALA A 319 -1.44 4.57 -18.95
C ALA A 319 -0.06 4.05 -19.38
N LYS A 320 -0.01 2.82 -19.90
CA LYS A 320 1.24 2.14 -20.27
C LYS A 320 1.98 2.76 -21.46
N GLU A 321 1.29 3.55 -22.29
CA GLU A 321 1.92 4.29 -23.39
C GLU A 321 2.85 5.40 -22.90
N SER A 322 2.53 5.98 -21.73
CA SER A 322 3.30 7.09 -21.15
C SER A 322 4.22 6.66 -20.01
N ALA A 323 3.90 5.57 -19.31
CA ALA A 323 4.78 4.95 -18.33
C ALA A 323 4.47 3.46 -18.23
N TYR A 324 5.33 2.64 -18.85
CA TYR A 324 5.18 1.18 -18.84
C TYR A 324 5.47 0.63 -17.44
N ASP A 325 4.47 0.02 -16.83
CA ASP A 325 4.46 -0.38 -15.42
C ASP A 325 4.59 -1.91 -15.24
N GLU A 326 4.83 -2.32 -14.00
CA GLU A 326 5.02 -3.72 -13.63
C GLU A 326 3.78 -4.62 -13.78
N ILE A 327 2.57 -4.05 -13.78
CA ILE A 327 1.33 -4.81 -14.01
C ILE A 327 1.16 -5.04 -15.51
N SER A 328 1.36 -3.99 -16.32
CA SER A 328 1.36 -4.08 -17.78
C SER A 328 2.38 -5.11 -18.29
N GLU A 329 3.56 -5.20 -17.66
CA GLU A 329 4.57 -6.22 -17.95
C GLU A 329 4.03 -7.65 -17.86
N VAL A 330 3.13 -7.91 -16.89
CA VAL A 330 2.53 -9.24 -16.69
C VAL A 330 1.32 -9.44 -17.61
N LEU A 331 0.45 -8.44 -17.74
CA LEU A 331 -0.79 -8.54 -18.51
C LEU A 331 -0.59 -8.52 -20.04
N ASP A 332 0.60 -8.16 -20.52
CA ASP A 332 0.95 -8.26 -21.93
C ASP A 332 1.24 -9.71 -22.39
N TYR A 333 1.47 -10.64 -21.46
CA TYR A 333 1.60 -12.07 -21.78
C TYR A 333 0.24 -12.70 -22.10
N SER A 334 0.22 -13.64 -23.05
CA SER A 334 -0.95 -14.51 -23.22
C SER A 334 -1.08 -15.50 -22.06
N LEU A 335 -2.28 -16.06 -21.86
CA LEU A 335 -2.50 -17.09 -20.83
C LEU A 335 -1.56 -18.28 -21.03
N ASP A 336 -1.35 -18.73 -22.27
CA ASP A 336 -0.44 -19.84 -22.58
C ASP A 336 1.02 -19.49 -22.24
N ASP A 337 1.46 -18.26 -22.53
CA ASP A 337 2.81 -17.81 -22.18
C ASP A 337 3.02 -17.78 -20.66
N LEU A 338 2.03 -17.29 -19.91
CA LEU A 338 2.08 -17.27 -18.44
C LEU A 338 2.19 -18.68 -17.87
N ILE A 339 1.38 -19.62 -18.36
CA ILE A 339 1.40 -21.03 -17.93
C ILE A 339 2.76 -21.67 -18.25
N ASN A 340 3.31 -21.39 -19.44
CA ASN A 340 4.61 -21.90 -19.85
C ASN A 340 5.74 -21.38 -18.95
N ILE A 341 5.73 -20.09 -18.58
CA ILE A 341 6.73 -19.51 -17.68
C ILE A 341 6.61 -20.08 -16.27
N LEU A 342 5.38 -20.23 -15.75
CA LEU A 342 5.16 -20.78 -14.40
C LEU A 342 5.65 -22.23 -14.29
N ASN A 343 5.47 -23.02 -15.36
CA ASN A 343 5.90 -24.43 -15.41
C ASN A 343 7.37 -24.63 -15.82
N ASP A 344 8.13 -23.56 -16.12
CA ASP A 344 9.52 -23.67 -16.55
C ASP A 344 10.45 -24.05 -15.40
N LYS A 345 10.70 -25.36 -15.26
CA LYS A 345 11.63 -25.93 -14.27
C LYS A 345 13.09 -25.49 -14.47
N LYS A 346 13.46 -24.94 -15.65
CA LYS A 346 14.83 -24.46 -15.90
C LYS A 346 15.06 -23.04 -15.37
N ASN A 347 14.00 -22.23 -15.25
CA ASN A 347 14.08 -20.85 -14.76
C ASN A 347 13.14 -20.61 -13.56
N ILE A 348 13.43 -21.32 -12.47
CA ILE A 348 12.65 -21.29 -11.23
C ILE A 348 12.53 -19.86 -10.67
N TYR A 349 13.60 -19.04 -10.79
CA TYR A 349 13.61 -17.67 -10.31
C TYR A 349 12.58 -16.79 -11.03
N LYS A 350 12.52 -16.87 -12.37
CA LYS A 350 11.53 -16.14 -13.17
C LYS A 350 10.10 -16.60 -12.84
N SER A 351 9.90 -17.92 -12.68
CA SER A 351 8.61 -18.49 -12.28
C SER A 351 8.16 -17.96 -10.92
N PHE A 352 9.04 -17.90 -9.93
CA PHE A 352 8.74 -17.37 -8.59
C PHE A 352 8.35 -15.89 -8.61
N ILE A 353 9.09 -15.03 -9.32
CA ILE A 353 8.74 -13.62 -9.45
C ILE A 353 7.38 -13.44 -10.12
N LEU A 354 7.13 -14.16 -11.22
CA LEU A 354 5.87 -14.07 -11.95
C LEU A 354 4.69 -14.53 -11.06
N HIS A 355 4.89 -15.60 -10.30
CA HIS A 355 3.92 -16.11 -9.35
C HIS A 355 3.50 -15.04 -8.33
N ASP A 356 4.45 -14.37 -7.69
CA ASP A 356 4.15 -13.33 -6.70
C ASP A 356 3.41 -12.13 -7.32
N LYS A 357 3.84 -11.68 -8.50
CA LYS A 357 3.15 -10.61 -9.24
C LYS A 357 1.71 -11.00 -9.60
N LEU A 358 1.49 -12.25 -10.04
CA LEU A 358 0.15 -12.73 -10.40
C LEU A 358 -0.77 -12.80 -9.19
N ILE A 359 -0.28 -13.30 -8.05
CA ILE A 359 -1.05 -13.31 -6.80
C ILE A 359 -1.47 -11.90 -6.42
N ASP A 360 -0.56 -10.93 -6.49
CA ASP A 360 -0.87 -9.53 -6.19
C ASP A 360 -1.87 -8.92 -7.19
N ILE A 361 -1.75 -9.20 -8.49
CA ILE A 361 -2.69 -8.73 -9.53
C ILE A 361 -4.10 -9.33 -9.31
N ILE A 362 -4.18 -10.63 -9.04
CA ILE A 362 -5.43 -11.36 -8.78
C ILE A 362 -6.06 -10.85 -7.50
N GLY A 363 -5.29 -10.85 -6.40
CA GLY A 363 -5.73 -10.39 -5.08
C GLY A 363 -6.05 -8.90 -5.03
N PHE A 364 -5.62 -8.10 -6.00
CA PHE A 364 -6.06 -6.70 -6.10
C PHE A 364 -7.50 -6.58 -6.60
N VAL A 365 -7.91 -7.43 -7.53
CA VAL A 365 -9.27 -7.43 -8.09
C VAL A 365 -10.23 -8.25 -7.23
N GLN A 366 -9.74 -9.38 -6.72
CA GLN A 366 -10.53 -10.31 -5.93
C GLN A 366 -10.22 -10.14 -4.45
N ASP A 367 -11.24 -10.06 -3.60
CA ASP A 367 -11.07 -10.18 -2.15
C ASP A 367 -10.90 -11.66 -1.75
N THR A 368 -10.03 -12.38 -2.44
CA THR A 368 -9.67 -13.76 -2.09
C THR A 368 -8.67 -13.73 -0.94
N SER A 369 -9.19 -13.77 0.29
CA SER A 369 -8.39 -13.88 1.52
C SER A 369 -7.70 -15.24 1.69
N THR A 370 -7.74 -16.13 0.71
CA THR A 370 -7.17 -17.47 0.79
C THR A 370 -5.73 -17.48 0.29
N LYS A 371 -4.82 -16.99 1.15
CA LYS A 371 -3.38 -17.34 1.09
C LYS A 371 -3.14 -18.82 1.48
N GLU A 372 -4.15 -19.50 2.00
CA GLU A 372 -4.07 -20.87 2.46
C GLU A 372 -4.35 -21.87 1.32
N ASP A 373 -3.29 -22.61 0.97
CA ASP A 373 -3.29 -23.85 0.20
C ASP A 373 -3.83 -23.81 -1.25
N ILE A 374 -3.21 -22.99 -2.09
CA ILE A 374 -3.41 -23.06 -3.54
C ILE A 374 -2.62 -24.25 -4.11
N LEU A 375 -3.35 -25.30 -4.47
CA LEU A 375 -2.88 -26.47 -5.23
C LEU A 375 -2.58 -26.16 -6.73
N SER A 376 -2.04 -24.97 -7.01
CA SER A 376 -1.38 -24.43 -8.22
C SER A 376 -1.94 -23.04 -8.60
N VAL A 377 -1.08 -22.01 -8.57
CA VAL A 377 -1.42 -20.66 -9.10
C VAL A 377 -1.86 -20.72 -10.56
N VAL A 378 -1.45 -21.75 -11.30
CA VAL A 378 -1.92 -22.04 -12.65
C VAL A 378 -3.44 -22.26 -12.69
N SER A 379 -4.02 -23.06 -11.79
CA SER A 379 -5.48 -23.27 -11.75
C SER A 379 -6.23 -21.96 -11.49
N ILE A 380 -5.79 -21.19 -10.49
CA ILE A 380 -6.40 -19.89 -10.16
C ILE A 380 -6.26 -18.93 -11.33
N LEU A 381 -5.09 -18.87 -11.96
CA LEU A 381 -4.88 -18.02 -13.12
C LEU A 381 -5.85 -18.38 -14.24
N VAL A 382 -5.95 -19.66 -14.61
CA VAL A 382 -6.85 -20.12 -15.69
C VAL A 382 -8.31 -19.77 -15.39
N GLU A 383 -8.77 -20.03 -14.17
CA GLU A 383 -10.15 -19.74 -13.75
C GLU A 383 -10.46 -18.24 -13.77
N ASN A 384 -9.50 -17.40 -13.39
CA ASN A 384 -9.73 -15.98 -13.15
C ASN A 384 -9.24 -15.07 -14.28
N TYR A 385 -8.49 -15.60 -15.26
CA TYR A 385 -7.91 -14.82 -16.36
C TYR A 385 -8.93 -13.92 -17.09
N PRO A 386 -10.13 -14.40 -17.47
CA PRO A 386 -11.12 -13.55 -18.13
C PRO A 386 -11.55 -12.36 -17.26
N LEU A 387 -11.78 -12.60 -15.97
CA LEU A 387 -12.18 -11.57 -15.00
C LEU A 387 -11.05 -10.55 -14.76
N ILE A 388 -9.80 -11.00 -14.72
CA ILE A 388 -8.63 -10.12 -14.61
C ILE A 388 -8.57 -9.20 -15.83
N ILE A 389 -8.62 -9.77 -17.04
CA ILE A 389 -8.58 -8.98 -18.28
C ILE A 389 -9.74 -8.00 -18.33
N GLU A 390 -10.97 -8.43 -18.05
CA GLU A 390 -12.13 -7.54 -17.99
C GLU A 390 -11.92 -6.41 -16.97
N SER A 391 -11.40 -6.71 -15.79
CA SER A 391 -11.21 -5.72 -14.71
C SER A 391 -10.12 -4.70 -15.03
N TYR A 392 -9.00 -5.10 -15.64
CA TYR A 392 -7.90 -4.17 -15.96
C TYR A 392 -8.05 -3.49 -17.32
N TYR A 393 -8.83 -4.06 -18.26
CA TYR A 393 -8.95 -3.56 -19.63
C TYR A 393 -10.20 -2.71 -19.80
N GLN A 394 -10.27 -1.67 -18.97
CA GLN A 394 -11.39 -0.74 -18.90
C GLN A 394 -11.41 0.24 -20.06
N LYS A 395 -12.58 0.83 -20.32
CA LYS A 395 -12.74 1.94 -21.27
C LYS A 395 -12.57 3.29 -20.56
N GLU A 396 -12.21 4.32 -21.33
CA GLU A 396 -12.21 5.70 -20.84
C GLU A 396 -13.56 6.06 -20.18
N LEU A 397 -13.48 6.96 -19.20
CA LEU A 397 -14.66 7.64 -18.69
C LEU A 397 -15.32 8.43 -19.81
N THR A 398 -16.64 8.39 -19.90
CA THR A 398 -17.40 9.20 -20.85
C THR A 398 -17.44 10.67 -20.41
N ILE A 399 -17.74 11.56 -21.36
CA ILE A 399 -17.93 13.00 -21.08
C ILE A 399 -19.02 13.19 -20.03
N GLU A 400 -20.14 12.47 -20.14
CA GLU A 400 -21.25 12.57 -19.18
C GLU A 400 -20.85 12.14 -17.77
N GLU A 401 -20.23 10.96 -17.63
CA GLU A 401 -19.76 10.46 -16.34
C GLU A 401 -18.81 11.46 -15.69
N PHE A 402 -17.78 11.90 -16.44
CA PHE A 402 -16.79 12.84 -15.93
C PHE A 402 -17.39 14.20 -15.55
N THR A 403 -18.31 14.72 -16.36
CA THR A 403 -19.01 15.98 -16.06
C THR A 403 -19.80 15.89 -14.76
N LYS A 404 -20.57 14.81 -14.58
CA LYS A 404 -21.36 14.58 -13.36
C LYS A 404 -20.48 14.45 -12.12
N MET A 405 -19.36 13.73 -12.23
CA MET A 405 -18.38 13.58 -11.15
C MET A 405 -17.77 14.93 -10.78
N LEU A 406 -17.24 15.65 -11.77
CA LEU A 406 -16.57 16.94 -11.58
C LEU A 406 -17.49 17.96 -10.92
N TYR A 407 -18.73 18.09 -11.40
CA TYR A 407 -19.70 18.98 -10.80
C TYR A 407 -20.00 18.61 -9.33
N SER A 408 -20.24 17.33 -9.05
CA SER A 408 -20.55 16.85 -7.70
C SER A 408 -19.41 17.12 -6.72
N VAL A 409 -18.17 16.96 -7.16
CA VAL A 409 -16.97 17.21 -6.34
C VAL A 409 -16.74 18.71 -6.14
N ARG A 410 -16.89 19.53 -7.18
CA ARG A 410 -16.80 21.00 -7.10
C ARG A 410 -17.77 21.59 -6.08
N ARG A 411 -18.97 21.00 -5.91
CA ARG A 411 -19.92 21.39 -4.84
C ARG A 411 -19.33 21.18 -3.46
N ILE A 412 -18.68 20.04 -3.23
CA ILE A 412 -18.03 19.74 -1.95
C ILE A 412 -16.83 20.67 -1.73
N GLU A 413 -15.96 20.82 -2.72
CA GLU A 413 -14.81 21.73 -2.66
C GLU A 413 -15.21 23.18 -2.35
N TYR A 414 -16.35 23.64 -2.89
CA TYR A 414 -16.89 24.96 -2.59
C TYR A 414 -17.34 25.08 -1.13
N ILE A 415 -18.04 24.06 -0.61
CA ILE A 415 -18.52 23.99 0.78
C ILE A 415 -17.33 23.92 1.75
N THR A 416 -16.28 23.19 1.41
CA THR A 416 -15.09 23.02 2.25
C THR A 416 -14.12 24.19 2.17
N GLY A 417 -14.32 25.09 1.20
CA GLY A 417 -13.47 26.27 0.99
C GLY A 417 -12.20 25.98 0.19
N MET A 418 -12.10 24.80 -0.43
CA MET A 418 -11.02 24.47 -1.35
C MET A 418 -11.10 25.30 -2.65
N ILE A 419 -12.31 25.67 -3.07
CA ILE A 419 -12.56 26.66 -4.12
C ILE A 419 -13.47 27.79 -3.64
N ASN A 420 -13.33 28.95 -4.29
CA ASN A 420 -14.03 30.17 -3.91
C ASN A 420 -15.42 30.30 -4.55
N ASN A 421 -15.65 29.68 -5.70
CA ASN A 421 -16.88 29.68 -6.46
C ASN A 421 -16.99 28.39 -7.28
N ILE A 422 -18.21 28.03 -7.69
CA ILE A 422 -18.46 27.03 -8.73
C ILE A 422 -18.59 27.80 -10.03
N ASP A 423 -17.65 27.58 -10.95
CA ASP A 423 -17.57 28.27 -12.23
C ASP A 423 -17.88 27.27 -13.37
N PHE A 424 -18.99 27.49 -14.07
CA PHE A 424 -19.42 26.59 -15.14
C PHE A 424 -18.52 26.68 -16.37
N ASP A 425 -17.88 27.83 -16.61
CA ASP A 425 -16.93 27.97 -17.71
C ASP A 425 -15.63 27.21 -17.39
N GLU A 426 -15.20 27.20 -16.12
CA GLU A 426 -14.08 26.37 -15.66
C GLU A 426 -14.36 24.87 -15.82
N ILE A 427 -15.55 24.43 -15.41
CA ILE A 427 -15.97 23.03 -15.57
C ILE A 427 -15.97 22.65 -17.04
N ARG A 428 -16.55 23.51 -17.89
CA ARG A 428 -16.60 23.31 -19.34
C ARG A 428 -15.20 23.22 -19.96
N GLU A 429 -14.32 24.15 -19.62
CA GLU A 429 -12.94 24.19 -20.12
C GLU A 429 -12.18 22.92 -19.70
N THR A 430 -12.33 22.51 -18.44
CA THR A 430 -11.73 21.28 -17.90
C THR A 430 -12.15 20.03 -18.69
N ILE A 431 -13.45 19.90 -18.97
CA ILE A 431 -13.99 18.78 -19.76
C ILE A 431 -13.45 18.85 -21.19
N SER A 432 -13.53 20.02 -21.83
CA SER A 432 -13.10 20.22 -23.21
C SER A 432 -11.62 19.88 -23.40
N ASP A 433 -10.75 20.40 -22.55
CA ASP A 433 -9.31 20.20 -22.67
C ASP A 433 -8.92 18.73 -22.43
N ARG A 434 -9.50 18.09 -21.40
CA ARG A 434 -9.26 16.67 -21.11
C ARG A 434 -9.64 15.78 -22.30
N PHE A 435 -10.87 15.91 -22.81
CA PHE A 435 -11.36 15.01 -23.85
C PHE A 435 -10.78 15.33 -25.24
N THR A 436 -10.47 16.60 -25.51
CA THR A 436 -9.69 16.97 -26.70
C THR A 436 -8.32 16.29 -26.68
N LYS A 437 -7.63 16.29 -25.52
CA LYS A 437 -6.32 15.63 -25.39
C LYS A 437 -6.41 14.12 -25.66
N ILE A 438 -7.40 13.44 -25.09
CA ILE A 438 -7.63 12.00 -25.29
C ILE A 438 -7.81 11.70 -26.79
N GLU A 439 -8.66 12.44 -27.48
CA GLU A 439 -8.84 12.25 -28.94
C GLU A 439 -7.58 12.58 -29.73
N CYS A 440 -6.83 13.60 -29.33
CA CYS A 440 -5.62 14.02 -30.04
C CYS A 440 -4.43 13.06 -29.85
N ASP A 441 -4.38 12.30 -28.76
CA ASP A 441 -3.37 11.26 -28.56
C ASP A 441 -3.48 10.16 -29.64
N GLU A 442 -4.70 9.86 -30.13
CA GLU A 442 -4.91 8.96 -31.26
C GLU A 442 -4.34 9.50 -32.58
N PHE A 443 -4.32 10.82 -32.77
CA PHE A 443 -3.71 11.44 -33.96
C PHE A 443 -2.19 11.32 -33.94
N ARG A 444 -1.55 11.43 -32.77
CA ARG A 444 -0.09 11.29 -32.62
C ARG A 444 0.41 9.92 -33.08
N LYS A 445 -0.38 8.87 -32.85
CA LYS A 445 -0.07 7.50 -33.29
C LYS A 445 0.01 7.36 -34.82
N ARG A 446 -0.66 8.26 -35.56
CA ARG A 446 -0.77 8.21 -37.03
C ARG A 446 0.34 8.96 -37.79
N LYS A 447 1.38 9.48 -37.09
CA LYS A 447 2.54 10.19 -37.67
C LYS A 447 2.15 11.29 -38.67
N MET A 448 1.22 12.15 -38.29
CA MET A 448 0.72 13.25 -39.13
C MET A 448 1.70 14.43 -39.20
N SER A 449 1.58 15.30 -40.20
CA SER A 449 2.33 16.57 -40.24
C SER A 449 1.89 17.51 -39.09
N LYS A 450 2.75 18.48 -38.73
CA LYS A 450 2.45 19.43 -37.65
C LYS A 450 1.21 20.28 -37.95
N GLU A 451 1.06 20.71 -39.20
CA GLU A 451 -0.07 21.52 -39.67
C GLU A 451 -1.38 20.73 -39.61
N MET A 452 -1.35 19.47 -40.06
CA MET A 452 -2.51 18.60 -40.02
C MET A 452 -2.89 18.23 -38.58
N TYR A 453 -1.91 17.99 -37.70
CA TYR A 453 -2.14 17.76 -36.27
C TYR A 453 -2.80 18.98 -35.61
N PHE A 454 -2.32 20.19 -35.91
CA PHE A 454 -2.90 21.43 -35.41
C PHE A 454 -4.36 21.61 -35.87
N LEU A 455 -4.62 21.46 -37.18
CA LEU A 455 -5.98 21.58 -37.73
C LEU A 455 -6.95 20.55 -37.14
N LYS A 456 -6.50 19.29 -36.96
CA LYS A 456 -7.29 18.24 -36.33
C LYS A 456 -7.58 18.51 -34.85
N THR A 457 -6.60 19.02 -34.13
CA THR A 457 -6.77 19.40 -32.72
C THR A 457 -7.80 20.52 -32.58
N LEU A 458 -7.74 21.53 -33.45
CA LEU A 458 -8.69 22.64 -33.46
C LEU A 458 -10.11 22.17 -33.82
N ASP A 459 -10.25 21.33 -34.85
CA ASP A 459 -11.54 20.73 -35.25
C ASP A 459 -12.15 19.89 -34.12
N THR A 460 -11.35 19.06 -33.43
CA THR A 460 -11.78 18.32 -32.25
C THR A 460 -12.24 19.25 -31.13
N LYS A 461 -11.46 20.30 -30.81
CA LYS A 461 -11.84 21.24 -29.74
C LYS A 461 -13.16 21.95 -30.03
N VAL A 462 -13.36 22.43 -31.27
CA VAL A 462 -14.62 23.08 -31.68
C VAL A 462 -15.80 22.10 -31.60
N LYS A 463 -15.62 20.84 -32.03
CA LYS A 463 -16.66 19.82 -31.90
C LYS A 463 -17.00 19.51 -30.45
N MET A 464 -15.98 19.44 -29.59
CA MET A 464 -16.15 19.22 -28.15
C MET A 464 -16.92 20.37 -27.50
N GLU A 465 -16.54 21.62 -27.78
CA GLU A 465 -17.24 22.80 -27.27
C GLU A 465 -18.71 22.82 -27.72
N ASN A 466 -18.99 22.59 -29.00
CA ASN A 466 -20.36 22.49 -29.51
C ASN A 466 -21.16 21.35 -28.86
N TYR A 467 -20.52 20.21 -28.58
CA TYR A 467 -21.18 19.10 -27.89
C TYR A 467 -21.54 19.49 -26.45
N LEU A 468 -20.63 20.18 -25.75
CA LEU A 468 -20.87 20.65 -24.38
C LEU A 468 -21.95 21.72 -24.32
N ASP A 469 -22.03 22.64 -25.29
CA ASP A 469 -23.12 23.64 -25.39
C ASP A 469 -24.51 22.99 -25.34
N ASN A 470 -24.66 21.87 -26.04
CA ASN A 470 -25.95 21.21 -26.20
C ASN A 470 -26.29 20.25 -25.05
N ASN A 471 -25.30 19.76 -24.29
CA ASN A 471 -25.50 18.64 -23.37
C ASN A 471 -25.10 18.91 -21.91
N MET A 472 -24.18 19.85 -21.65
CA MET A 472 -23.59 20.03 -20.32
C MET A 472 -24.63 20.33 -19.23
N PHE A 473 -25.62 21.17 -19.54
CA PHE A 473 -26.69 21.51 -18.59
C PHE A 473 -27.51 20.27 -18.18
N ASN A 474 -27.80 19.38 -19.14
CA ASN A 474 -28.53 18.14 -18.86
C ASN A 474 -27.69 17.18 -17.99
N PHE A 475 -26.38 17.10 -18.24
CA PHE A 475 -25.49 16.27 -17.43
C PHE A 475 -25.43 16.77 -15.99
N ILE A 476 -25.29 18.08 -15.78
CA ILE A 476 -25.22 18.70 -14.47
C ILE A 476 -26.53 18.51 -13.69
N ASN A 477 -27.69 18.73 -14.33
CA ASN A 477 -28.99 18.44 -13.70
C ASN A 477 -29.13 16.97 -13.31
N GLY A 478 -28.60 16.05 -14.13
CA GLY A 478 -28.59 14.62 -13.83
C GLY A 478 -27.59 14.21 -12.73
N ALA A 479 -26.72 15.11 -12.28
CA ALA A 479 -25.79 14.85 -11.16
C ALA A 479 -26.46 15.04 -9.79
N THR A 480 -27.53 15.82 -9.72
CA THR A 480 -28.30 16.12 -8.50
C THR A 480 -29.60 15.31 -8.47
N SER A 481 -29.88 14.62 -7.35
CA SER A 481 -31.08 13.76 -7.18
C SER A 481 -32.41 14.51 -7.09
N GLU A 482 -32.37 15.85 -7.09
CA GLU A 482 -33.54 16.71 -7.06
C GLU A 482 -33.53 17.62 -8.29
N THR A 483 -34.68 17.73 -8.93
CA THR A 483 -35.01 18.66 -10.04
C THR A 483 -35.01 20.13 -9.60
N ASN A 484 -34.00 20.53 -8.82
CA ASN A 484 -33.77 21.91 -8.46
C ASN A 484 -32.86 22.52 -9.53
N GLU A 485 -33.39 23.50 -10.26
CA GLU A 485 -32.64 24.31 -11.24
C GLU A 485 -31.25 24.66 -10.67
N ILE A 486 -30.18 24.48 -11.46
CA ILE A 486 -28.78 24.73 -11.10
C ILE A 486 -28.57 26.03 -10.30
N TYR A 487 -29.33 27.07 -10.61
CA TYR A 487 -29.33 28.35 -9.88
C TYR A 487 -29.79 28.23 -8.42
N ARG A 488 -30.82 27.42 -8.13
CA ARG A 488 -31.26 27.11 -6.76
C ARG A 488 -30.22 26.30 -6.01
N ASP A 489 -29.56 25.34 -6.66
CA ASP A 489 -28.47 24.58 -6.04
C ASP A 489 -27.31 25.51 -5.67
N ALA A 490 -26.86 26.38 -6.58
CA ALA A 490 -25.81 27.36 -6.32
C ALA A 490 -26.16 28.34 -5.17
N LEU A 491 -27.43 28.78 -5.09
CA LEU A 491 -27.92 29.61 -3.99
C LEU A 491 -27.97 28.86 -2.65
N ASN A 492 -28.44 27.62 -2.65
CA ASN A 492 -28.46 26.75 -1.48
C ASN A 492 -27.04 26.49 -0.96
N LEU A 493 -26.09 26.26 -1.85
CA LEU A 493 -24.68 26.08 -1.50
C LEU A 493 -24.08 27.34 -0.87
N LYS A 494 -24.37 28.53 -1.43
CA LYS A 494 -23.98 29.82 -0.84
C LYS A 494 -24.56 29.97 0.57
N LEU A 495 -25.84 29.66 0.75
CA LEU A 495 -26.50 29.71 2.06
C LEU A 495 -25.86 28.74 3.06
N ILE A 496 -25.61 27.48 2.66
CA ILE A 496 -24.94 26.48 3.51
C ILE A 496 -23.55 26.97 3.94
N LYS A 497 -22.78 27.55 3.02
CA LYS A 497 -21.44 28.10 3.32
C LYS A 497 -21.52 29.22 4.35
N VAL A 498 -22.48 30.14 4.21
CA VAL A 498 -22.73 31.24 5.16
C VAL A 498 -23.20 30.71 6.53
N LEU A 499 -24.10 29.72 6.56
CA LEU A 499 -24.56 29.11 7.82
C LEU A 499 -23.42 28.40 8.57
N LYS A 500 -22.50 27.75 7.84
CA LYS A 500 -21.31 27.10 8.41
C LYS A 500 -20.28 28.11 8.92
N SER A 501 -20.06 29.22 8.22
CA SER A 501 -19.12 30.26 8.66
C SER A 501 -19.68 31.17 9.76
N GLY A 502 -21.01 31.34 9.80
CA GLY A 502 -21.71 32.23 10.73
C GLY A 502 -21.99 31.67 12.12
N GLY A 503 -21.70 30.38 12.39
CA GLY A 503 -21.81 29.79 13.72
C GLY A 503 -23.15 30.07 14.41
N ILE A 504 -24.29 29.68 13.81
CA ILE A 504 -25.55 29.64 14.55
C ILE A 504 -25.42 28.53 15.60
N LYS A 505 -24.93 28.90 16.79
CA LYS A 505 -25.16 28.14 18.01
C LYS A 505 -26.69 28.06 18.14
N ASN A 506 -27.24 26.88 17.92
CA ASN A 506 -28.57 26.56 18.42
C ASN A 506 -28.51 26.63 19.94
N GLU A 507 -28.68 27.83 20.51
CA GLU A 507 -29.21 28.00 21.85
C GLU A 507 -30.67 27.55 21.81
N ARG A 508 -30.90 26.25 21.93
CA ARG A 508 -32.20 25.76 22.41
C ARG A 508 -32.19 25.88 23.92
N LYS A 509 -32.79 26.96 24.42
CA LYS A 509 -33.43 26.98 25.75
C LYS A 509 -34.62 26.04 25.77
#